data_AF-A0A2V2VUB6-F1
#
_entry.id   AF-A0A2V2VUB6-F1
#
_cell.length_a   1.000
_cell.length_b   1.000
_cell.length_c   1.000
_cell.angle_alpha   90.00
_cell.angle_beta   90.00
_cell.angle_gamma   90.00
#
_symmetry.space_group_name_H-M   'P 1'
#
loop_
_entity.id
_entity.type
_entity.pdbx_description
1 polymer ?
#
loop_
_entity_poly.entity_id
_entity_poly.type
_entity_poly.pdbx_seq_one_letter_code
_entity_poly.pdbx_strand_id
1 'polypeptide(L)'
;MMHLHALLNLALSCYQSGEYIAALEFAEHVHNKTREHNKNATLLFFTAKTCSRCALAVADEYESHLREAAERASVSSTLAPRPSVVFSAERTIAKLREDAARYDGIAQRIYNRPDKAFMRNWRSTSTGWSEDACGMDEEPEEFFGGRWKERRKRPEHAAIRQYYQQQQQSNGGWVGVPK
;
A
#
# COMPACT_ATOMS: atom_id res chain seq x y z
N MET A 1 10.85 -7.10 10.20
CA MET A 1 10.54 -6.18 9.08
C MET A 1 9.16 -5.57 9.31
N MET A 2 8.99 -4.24 9.24
CA MET A 2 7.65 -3.63 9.27
C MET A 2 6.92 -3.96 7.96
N HIS A 3 5.73 -4.54 8.04
CA HIS A 3 4.91 -4.87 6.87
C HIS A 3 4.31 -3.59 6.26
N LEU A 4 5.10 -2.82 5.49
CA LEU A 4 4.67 -1.57 4.83
C LEU A 4 3.44 -1.77 3.93
N HIS A 5 3.34 -2.93 3.29
CA HIS A 5 2.14 -3.31 2.52
C HIS A 5 0.90 -3.49 3.40
N ALA A 6 1.03 -4.03 4.61
CA ALA A 6 -0.09 -4.18 5.52
C ALA A 6 -0.57 -2.82 6.03
N LEU A 7 0.36 -1.90 6.33
CA LEU A 7 0.02 -0.53 6.70
C LEU A 7 -0.63 0.25 5.54
N LEU A 8 -0.20 0.03 4.29
CA LEU A 8 -0.87 0.59 3.13
C LEU A 8 -2.31 0.07 2.99
N ASN A 9 -2.52 -1.22 3.21
CA ASN A 9 -3.85 -1.81 3.20
C ASN A 9 -4.72 -1.25 4.34
N LEU A 10 -4.14 -1.00 5.52
CA LEU A 10 -4.83 -0.35 6.62
C LEU A 10 -5.27 1.07 6.23
N ALA A 11 -4.38 1.85 5.60
CA ALA A 11 -4.72 3.19 5.10
C ALA A 11 -5.89 3.13 4.09
N LEU A 12 -5.88 2.15 3.19
CA LEU A 12 -6.97 1.92 2.23
C LEU A 12 -8.27 1.49 2.92
N SER A 13 -8.22 0.69 3.99
CA SER A 13 -9.43 0.34 4.74
C SER A 13 -10.03 1.55 5.47
N CYS A 14 -9.19 2.41 6.07
CA CYS A 14 -9.64 3.66 6.69
C CYS A 14 -10.26 4.60 5.65
N TYR A 15 -9.67 4.64 4.44
CA TYR A 15 -10.24 5.42 3.33
C TYR A 15 -11.62 4.90 2.93
N GLN A 16 -11.82 3.58 2.87
CA GLN A 16 -13.10 2.97 2.55
C GLN A 16 -14.16 3.13 3.64
N SER A 17 -13.74 3.21 4.91
CA SER A 17 -14.64 3.45 6.03
C SER A 17 -15.04 4.92 6.21
N GLY A 18 -14.46 5.84 5.43
CA GLY A 18 -14.70 7.28 5.54
C GLY A 18 -13.85 7.99 6.61
N GLU A 19 -12.90 7.29 7.24
CA GLU A 19 -11.97 7.86 8.22
C GLU A 19 -10.75 8.46 7.52
N TYR A 20 -10.97 9.54 6.77
CA TYR A 20 -9.94 10.08 5.86
C TYR A 20 -8.71 10.67 6.57
N ILE A 21 -8.86 11.19 7.80
CA ILE A 21 -7.73 11.73 8.58
C ILE A 21 -6.75 10.60 8.93
N ALA A 22 -7.27 9.52 9.53
CA ALA A 22 -6.46 8.35 9.86
C ALA A 22 -5.87 7.71 8.59
N ALA A 23 -6.66 7.64 7.51
CA ALA A 23 -6.18 7.15 6.22
C ALA A 23 -5.00 7.97 5.67
N LEU A 24 -5.03 9.30 5.81
CA LEU A 24 -3.95 10.18 5.39
C LEU A 24 -2.69 9.97 6.26
N GLU A 25 -2.84 9.92 7.57
CA GLU A 25 -1.71 9.72 8.50
C GLU A 25 -0.98 8.39 8.23
N PHE A 26 -1.73 7.29 8.09
CA PHE A 26 -1.15 6.00 7.74
C PHE A 26 -0.49 6.03 6.36
N ALA A 27 -1.13 6.66 5.36
CA ALA A 27 -0.56 6.76 4.03
C ALA A 27 0.78 7.54 4.03
N GLU A 28 0.84 8.69 4.71
CA GLU A 28 2.05 9.51 4.83
C GLU A 28 3.17 8.76 5.57
N HIS A 29 2.83 8.08 6.65
CA HIS A 29 3.78 7.26 7.41
C HIS A 29 4.42 6.19 6.51
N VAL A 30 3.59 5.45 5.77
CA VAL A 30 4.06 4.40 4.86
C VAL A 30 4.86 5.00 3.71
N HIS A 31 4.45 6.14 3.15
CA HIS A 31 5.19 6.81 2.08
C HIS A 31 6.59 7.23 2.53
N ASN A 32 6.70 7.85 3.70
CA ASN A 32 7.98 8.28 4.27
C ASN A 32 8.89 7.10 4.55
N LYS A 33 8.37 6.04 5.18
CA LYS A 33 9.13 4.80 5.42
C LYS A 33 9.58 4.14 4.11
N THR A 34 8.69 4.06 3.12
CA THR A 34 9.04 3.50 1.81
C THR A 34 10.15 4.31 1.13
N ARG A 35 10.13 5.65 1.29
CA ARG A 35 11.15 6.55 0.73
C ARG A 35 12.50 6.41 1.42
N GLU A 36 12.52 6.13 2.71
CA GLU A 36 13.73 5.81 3.48
C GLU A 36 14.37 4.50 2.98
N HIS A 37 13.56 3.46 2.79
CA HIS A 37 14.05 2.12 2.44
C HIS A 37 14.43 1.97 0.97
N ASN A 38 13.59 2.42 0.03
CA ASN A 38 13.87 2.25 -1.40
C ASN A 38 13.24 3.36 -2.26
N LYS A 39 14.10 4.26 -2.76
CA LYS A 39 13.73 5.42 -3.60
C LYS A 39 13.27 5.06 -5.01
N ASN A 40 13.44 3.81 -5.44
CA ASN A 40 13.14 3.33 -6.79
C ASN A 40 12.04 2.26 -6.82
N ALA A 41 11.38 1.99 -5.70
CA ALA A 41 10.37 0.95 -5.63
C ALA A 41 9.05 1.37 -6.28
N THR A 42 8.39 0.43 -6.98
CA THR A 42 7.00 0.57 -7.44
C THR A 42 6.04 0.89 -6.28
N LEU A 43 6.38 0.47 -5.06
CA LEU A 43 5.61 0.80 -3.86
C LEU A 43 5.55 2.30 -3.59
N LEU A 44 6.55 3.09 -4.00
CA LEU A 44 6.49 4.55 -3.89
C LEU A 44 5.42 5.17 -4.77
N PHE A 45 5.16 4.60 -5.94
CA PHE A 45 4.05 5.03 -6.79
C PHE A 45 2.72 4.83 -6.07
N PHE A 46 2.49 3.63 -5.54
CA PHE A 46 1.25 3.30 -4.85
C PHE A 46 1.04 4.18 -3.62
N THR A 47 2.05 4.28 -2.76
CA THR A 47 1.98 5.11 -1.54
C THR A 47 1.79 6.59 -1.84
N ALA A 48 2.47 7.14 -2.85
CA ALA A 48 2.25 8.53 -3.27
C ALA A 48 0.83 8.74 -3.79
N LYS A 49 0.32 7.81 -4.62
CA LYS A 49 -1.03 7.94 -5.17
C LYS A 49 -2.10 7.80 -4.09
N THR A 50 -1.90 6.94 -3.09
CA THR A 50 -2.79 6.84 -1.94
C THR A 50 -2.75 8.11 -1.09
N CYS A 51 -1.57 8.67 -0.79
CA CYS A 51 -1.48 9.96 -0.07
C CYS A 51 -2.23 11.07 -0.80
N SER A 52 -2.08 11.17 -2.13
CA SER A 52 -2.80 12.17 -2.92
C SER A 52 -4.31 12.01 -2.82
N ARG A 53 -4.83 10.78 -2.95
CA ARG A 53 -6.26 10.50 -2.82
C ARG A 53 -6.81 10.78 -1.43
N CYS A 54 -6.07 10.39 -0.39
CA CYS A 54 -6.47 10.68 0.99
C CYS A 54 -6.49 12.20 1.24
N ALA A 55 -5.47 12.94 0.81
CA ALA A 55 -5.39 14.39 1.00
C ALA A 55 -6.52 15.14 0.29
N LEU A 56 -6.90 14.71 -0.92
CA LEU A 56 -8.08 15.25 -1.62
C LEU A 56 -9.38 14.96 -0.87
N ALA A 57 -9.58 13.71 -0.44
CA ALA A 57 -10.80 13.35 0.30
C ALA A 57 -10.93 14.14 1.62
N VAL A 58 -9.84 14.31 2.35
CA VAL A 58 -9.82 15.16 3.56
C VAL A 58 -10.18 16.61 3.21
N ALA A 59 -9.63 17.16 2.14
CA ALA A 59 -9.94 18.52 1.70
C ALA A 59 -11.42 18.68 1.32
N ASP A 60 -11.98 17.71 0.61
CA ASP A 60 -13.39 17.72 0.18
C ASP A 60 -14.35 17.61 1.38
N GLU A 61 -14.02 16.84 2.41
CA GLU A 61 -14.78 16.80 3.67
C GLU A 61 -14.68 18.10 4.48
N TYR A 62 -13.52 18.76 4.48
CA TYR A 62 -13.43 20.09 5.09
C TYR A 62 -14.27 21.11 4.35
N GLU A 63 -14.30 21.06 3.01
CA GLU A 63 -15.15 21.93 2.19
C GLU A 63 -16.64 21.65 2.42
N SER A 64 -17.06 20.39 2.49
CA SER A 64 -18.45 20.04 2.79
C SER A 64 -18.88 20.59 4.15
N HIS A 65 -18.05 20.41 5.18
CA HIS A 65 -18.31 20.92 6.51
C HIS A 65 -18.38 22.45 6.56
N LEU A 66 -17.54 23.16 5.78
CA LEU A 66 -17.62 24.62 5.66
C LEU A 66 -18.91 25.07 4.97
N ARG A 67 -19.37 24.36 3.92
CA ARG A 67 -20.65 24.64 3.26
C ARG A 67 -21.83 24.45 4.21
N GLU A 68 -21.86 23.34 4.95
CA GLU A 68 -22.88 23.11 5.98
C GLU A 68 -22.87 24.18 7.07
N ALA A 69 -21.70 24.61 7.51
CA ALA A 69 -21.58 25.68 8.50
C ALA A 69 -22.09 27.02 7.95
N ALA A 70 -21.84 27.32 6.66
CA ALA A 70 -22.35 28.51 6.00
C ALA A 70 -23.89 28.46 5.84
N GLU A 71 -24.46 27.30 5.51
CA GLU A 71 -25.91 27.09 5.46
C GLU A 71 -26.54 27.30 6.84
N ARG A 72 -25.95 26.75 7.91
CA ARG A 72 -26.42 26.98 9.29
C ARG A 72 -26.32 28.46 9.69
N ALA A 73 -25.26 29.15 9.26
CA ALA A 73 -25.09 30.58 9.48
C ALA A 73 -26.15 31.42 8.75
N SER A 74 -26.64 30.95 7.59
CA SER A 74 -27.71 31.61 6.84
C SER A 74 -29.06 31.53 7.55
N VAL A 75 -29.30 30.46 8.32
CA VAL A 75 -30.50 30.27 9.14
C VAL A 75 -30.42 31.09 10.44
N SER A 76 -29.23 31.16 11.06
CA SER A 76 -29.01 31.96 12.26
C SER A 76 -27.60 32.53 12.34
N SER A 77 -27.50 33.85 12.54
CA SER A 77 -26.22 34.54 12.72
C SER A 77 -25.46 34.09 13.99
N THR A 78 -26.15 33.53 14.97
CA THR A 78 -25.52 32.98 16.20
C THR A 78 -24.80 31.66 15.97
N LEU A 79 -25.15 30.94 14.90
CA LEU A 79 -24.51 29.69 14.48
C LEU A 79 -23.33 29.94 13.51
N ALA A 80 -23.06 31.20 13.17
CA ALA A 80 -21.97 31.55 12.27
C ALA A 80 -20.62 31.16 12.90
N PRO A 81 -19.79 30.37 12.20
CA PRO A 81 -18.45 30.09 12.67
C PRO A 81 -17.63 31.38 12.75
N ARG A 82 -16.71 31.44 13.72
CA ARG A 82 -15.81 32.59 13.84
C ARG A 82 -14.97 32.74 12.56
N PRO A 83 -14.72 33.96 12.07
CA PRO A 83 -14.00 34.18 10.82
C PRO A 83 -12.56 33.63 10.87
N SER A 84 -11.93 33.63 12.05
CA SER A 84 -10.61 33.01 12.24
C SER A 84 -10.61 31.50 11.99
N VAL A 85 -11.69 30.80 12.35
CA VAL A 85 -11.85 29.36 12.13
C VAL A 85 -12.01 29.08 10.64
N VAL A 86 -12.87 29.83 9.96
CA VAL A 86 -13.08 29.71 8.51
C VAL A 86 -11.77 29.95 7.75
N PHE A 87 -11.05 31.04 8.06
CA PHE A 87 -9.77 31.33 7.44
C PHE A 87 -8.72 30.24 7.70
N SER A 88 -8.68 29.69 8.91
CA SER A 88 -7.78 28.58 9.23
C SER A 88 -8.12 27.33 8.42
N ALA A 89 -9.40 27.03 8.25
CA ALA A 89 -9.89 25.87 7.51
C ALA A 89 -9.60 26.01 6.01
N GLU A 90 -9.84 27.17 5.41
CA GLU A 90 -9.50 27.48 4.02
C GLU A 90 -7.99 27.31 3.77
N ARG A 91 -7.15 27.80 4.69
CA ARG A 91 -5.70 27.59 4.62
C ARG A 91 -5.34 26.10 4.68
N THR A 92 -5.98 25.32 5.54
CA THR A 92 -5.70 23.87 5.61
C THR A 92 -6.16 23.15 4.34
N ILE A 93 -7.31 23.51 3.76
CA ILE A 93 -7.80 22.96 2.50
C ILE A 93 -6.81 23.25 1.36
N ALA A 94 -6.34 24.49 1.25
CA ALA A 94 -5.37 24.88 0.25
C ALA A 94 -4.08 24.05 0.39
N LYS A 95 -3.57 23.91 1.62
CA LYS A 95 -2.39 23.08 1.90
C LYS A 95 -2.60 21.62 1.51
N LEU A 96 -3.75 21.02 1.86
CA LEU A 96 -4.07 19.64 1.52
C LEU A 96 -4.12 19.43 0.00
N ARG A 97 -4.63 20.40 -0.76
CA ARG A 97 -4.64 20.35 -2.23
C ARG A 97 -3.23 20.48 -2.82
N GLU A 98 -2.40 21.35 -2.27
CA GLU A 98 -0.99 21.44 -2.65
C GLU A 98 -0.24 20.14 -2.35
N ASP A 99 -0.47 19.54 -1.19
CA ASP A 99 0.10 18.25 -0.81
C ASP A 99 -0.38 17.13 -1.75
N ALA A 100 -1.66 17.10 -2.08
CA ALA A 100 -2.20 16.16 -3.05
C ALA A 100 -1.52 16.28 -4.42
N ALA A 101 -1.34 17.51 -4.93
CA ALA A 101 -0.64 17.78 -6.19
C ALA A 101 0.85 17.39 -6.12
N ARG A 102 1.49 17.64 -4.98
CA ARG A 102 2.89 17.24 -4.71
C ARG A 102 3.05 15.73 -4.81
N TYR A 103 2.19 14.97 -4.14
CA TYR A 103 2.19 13.51 -4.18
C TYR A 103 1.86 12.96 -5.57
N ASP A 104 0.90 13.57 -6.28
CA ASP A 104 0.58 13.18 -7.64
C ASP A 104 1.75 13.44 -8.60
N GLY A 105 2.47 14.55 -8.43
CA GLY A 105 3.70 14.81 -9.17
C GLY A 105 4.78 13.77 -8.89
N ILE A 106 4.90 13.27 -7.65
CA ILE A 106 5.80 12.15 -7.32
C ILE A 106 5.37 10.88 -8.07
N ALA A 107 4.08 10.54 -8.02
CA ALA A 107 3.55 9.35 -8.67
C ALA A 107 3.76 9.41 -10.20
N GLN A 108 3.44 10.54 -10.85
CA GLN A 108 3.65 10.74 -12.28
C GLN A 108 5.12 10.61 -12.68
N ARG A 109 6.05 11.16 -11.89
CA ARG A 109 7.50 11.02 -12.16
C ARG A 109 7.97 9.58 -12.09
N ILE A 110 7.36 8.75 -11.24
CA ILE A 110 7.67 7.32 -11.15
C ILE A 110 7.03 6.57 -12.32
N TYR A 111 5.77 6.86 -12.63
CA TYR A 111 5.04 6.25 -13.75
C TYR A 111 5.75 6.47 -15.10
N ASN A 112 6.24 7.70 -15.34
CA ASN A 112 6.95 8.07 -16.57
C ASN A 112 8.38 7.50 -16.67
N ARG A 113 8.85 6.73 -15.67
CA ARG A 113 10.16 6.08 -15.69
C ARG A 113 10.00 4.56 -15.82
N PRO A 114 10.03 4.01 -17.05
CA PRO A 114 9.88 2.56 -17.26
C PRO A 114 10.97 1.74 -16.58
N ASP A 115 12.17 2.32 -16.39
CA ASP A 115 13.30 1.71 -15.65
C ASP A 115 13.00 1.42 -14.18
N LYS A 116 12.02 2.14 -13.62
CA LYS A 116 11.56 2.00 -12.23
C LYS A 116 10.22 1.28 -12.13
N ALA A 117 9.60 0.96 -13.27
CA ALA A 117 8.36 0.23 -13.31
C ALA A 117 8.65 -1.25 -13.03
N PHE A 118 8.02 -1.80 -11.98
CA PHE A 118 7.97 -3.24 -11.71
C PHE A 118 9.33 -3.93 -11.60
N MET A 119 10.25 -3.41 -10.79
CA MET A 119 11.51 -4.11 -10.48
C MET A 119 12.31 -4.57 -11.73
N ARG A 120 12.10 -3.95 -12.92
CA ARG A 120 12.70 -4.43 -14.19
C ARG A 120 14.21 -4.20 -14.27
N ASN A 121 14.77 -3.30 -13.47
CA ASN A 121 16.22 -3.14 -13.35
C ASN A 121 16.80 -4.06 -12.25
N TRP A 122 16.60 -5.36 -12.42
CA TRP A 122 17.38 -6.40 -11.77
C TRP A 122 18.65 -6.70 -12.61
N ARG A 123 19.46 -5.68 -12.90
CA ARG A 123 20.85 -5.92 -13.32
C ARG A 123 21.77 -5.31 -12.28
N SER A 124 22.22 -6.20 -11.40
CA SER A 124 23.49 -6.16 -10.67
C SER A 124 23.78 -4.90 -9.86
N THR A 125 23.07 -4.71 -8.75
CA THR A 125 23.66 -4.13 -7.52
C THR A 125 23.02 -4.84 -6.31
N SER A 126 23.68 -5.92 -5.89
CA SER A 126 23.74 -6.59 -4.57
C SER A 126 22.71 -6.30 -3.46
N THR A 127 21.41 -6.21 -3.74
CA THR A 127 20.37 -6.47 -2.72
C THR A 127 19.14 -7.01 -3.41
N GLY A 128 19.33 -8.15 -4.06
CA GLY A 128 18.23 -8.94 -4.56
C GLY A 128 17.59 -9.75 -3.45
N TRP A 129 16.27 -9.89 -3.46
CA TRP A 129 15.59 -11.01 -2.82
C TRP A 129 16.12 -12.31 -3.46
N SER A 130 17.20 -12.87 -2.92
CA SER A 130 17.73 -14.17 -3.34
C SER A 130 16.88 -15.27 -2.73
N GLU A 131 16.55 -16.30 -3.50
CA GLU A 131 16.04 -17.58 -2.95
C GLU A 131 17.03 -18.21 -1.95
N ASP A 132 18.31 -17.81 -2.00
CA ASP A 132 19.33 -18.17 -1.00
C ASP A 132 19.23 -17.40 0.33
N ALA A 133 18.25 -16.49 0.49
CA ALA A 133 17.95 -15.88 1.78
C ALA A 133 17.15 -16.80 2.72
N CYS A 134 16.83 -18.04 2.30
CA CYS A 134 16.23 -19.10 3.11
C CYS A 134 17.17 -19.72 4.16
N GLY A 135 18.26 -19.04 4.53
CA GLY A 135 19.21 -19.54 5.54
C GLY A 135 18.89 -19.15 6.99
N MET A 136 17.88 -18.31 7.23
CA MET A 136 17.54 -17.77 8.56
C MET A 136 16.03 -17.71 8.78
N ASP A 137 15.30 -18.71 8.28
CA ASP A 137 13.93 -18.94 8.71
C ASP A 137 13.99 -19.60 10.11
N GLU A 138 13.99 -18.78 11.17
CA GLU A 138 13.56 -19.26 12.48
C GLU A 138 12.11 -19.73 12.32
N GLU A 139 11.88 -21.04 12.49
CA GLU A 139 10.55 -21.62 12.37
C GLU A 139 9.57 -20.83 13.26
N PRO A 140 8.47 -20.29 12.70
CA PRO A 140 7.47 -19.61 13.50
C PRO A 140 6.94 -20.56 14.58
N GLU A 141 6.99 -20.16 15.85
CA GLU A 141 6.32 -20.88 16.93
C GLU A 141 4.83 -21.03 16.56
N GLU A 142 4.41 -22.28 16.31
CA GLU A 142 3.11 -22.63 15.75
C GLU A 142 1.98 -22.34 16.75
N PHE A 143 1.54 -21.08 16.85
CA PHE A 143 0.44 -20.70 17.75
C PHE A 143 -0.92 -21.31 17.33
N PHE A 144 -1.08 -21.69 16.07
CA PHE A 144 -2.23 -22.45 15.59
C PHE A 144 -1.78 -23.76 14.97
N GLY A 145 -2.00 -24.85 15.70
CA GLY A 145 -1.59 -26.20 15.32
C GLY A 145 -2.10 -26.66 13.95
N GLY A 146 -1.51 -27.76 13.46
CA GLY A 146 -1.58 -28.26 12.07
C GLY A 146 -2.96 -28.32 11.39
N ARG A 147 -4.06 -28.29 12.13
CA ARG A 147 -5.44 -28.21 11.59
C ARG A 147 -5.73 -26.91 10.82
N TRP A 148 -4.98 -25.83 11.04
CA TRP A 148 -5.15 -24.59 10.26
C TRP A 148 -4.62 -24.73 8.81
N LYS A 149 -3.61 -25.59 8.59
CA LYS A 149 -3.03 -25.87 7.27
C LYS A 149 -3.99 -26.65 6.36
N GLU A 150 -4.98 -27.33 6.91
CA GLU A 150 -5.94 -28.16 6.15
C GLU A 150 -7.16 -27.38 5.64
N ARG A 151 -7.60 -26.33 6.33
CA ARG A 151 -8.80 -25.56 5.94
C ARG A 151 -8.68 -24.83 4.59
N ARG A 152 -7.46 -24.51 4.15
CA ARG A 152 -7.20 -23.79 2.88
C ARG A 152 -6.89 -24.71 1.70
N LYS A 153 -6.85 -26.03 1.90
CA LYS A 153 -6.57 -26.98 0.82
C LYS A 153 -7.88 -27.49 0.25
N ARG A 154 -8.37 -26.84 -0.82
CA ARG A 154 -9.43 -27.43 -1.66
C ARG A 154 -8.92 -28.80 -2.16
N PRO A 155 -9.75 -29.85 -2.16
CA PRO A 155 -9.34 -31.21 -2.54
C PRO A 155 -8.74 -31.28 -3.97
N GLU A 156 -9.17 -30.36 -4.82
CA GLU A 156 -8.67 -30.10 -6.18
C GLU A 156 -7.14 -29.87 -6.23
N HIS A 157 -6.59 -29.20 -5.21
CA HIS A 157 -5.15 -28.88 -5.12
C HIS A 157 -4.30 -30.04 -4.55
N ALA A 158 -4.92 -31.13 -4.10
CA ALA A 158 -4.20 -32.35 -3.72
C ALA A 158 -3.88 -33.19 -4.97
N ALA A 159 -4.84 -33.31 -5.90
CA ALA A 159 -4.65 -34.02 -7.16
C ALA A 159 -3.58 -33.35 -8.05
N ILE A 160 -3.57 -32.02 -8.12
CA ILE A 160 -2.56 -31.25 -8.86
C ILE A 160 -1.15 -31.49 -8.27
N ARG A 161 -1.01 -31.56 -6.95
CA ARG A 161 0.27 -31.86 -6.31
C ARG A 161 0.76 -33.28 -6.63
N GLN A 162 -0.12 -34.27 -6.57
CA GLN A 162 0.23 -35.65 -6.91
C GLN A 162 0.63 -35.78 -8.38
N TYR A 163 -0.03 -35.05 -9.28
CA TYR A 163 0.33 -35.01 -10.71
C TYR A 163 1.75 -34.48 -10.94
N TYR A 164 2.12 -33.35 -10.32
CA TYR A 164 3.48 -32.81 -10.45
C TYR A 164 4.53 -33.68 -9.75
N GLN A 165 4.18 -34.34 -8.64
CA GLN A 165 5.08 -35.23 -7.91
C GLN A 165 5.36 -36.52 -8.71
N GLN A 166 4.37 -37.05 -9.42
CA GLN A 166 4.55 -38.16 -10.37
C GLN A 166 5.36 -37.74 -11.60
N GLN A 167 5.18 -36.52 -12.12
CA GLN A 167 6.02 -36.01 -13.21
C GLN A 167 7.49 -35.89 -12.83
N GLN A 168 7.79 -35.44 -11.60
CA GLN A 168 9.17 -35.36 -11.11
C GLN A 168 9.82 -36.73 -10.91
N GLN A 169 9.05 -37.73 -10.45
CA GLN A 169 9.55 -39.12 -10.34
C GLN A 169 9.71 -39.79 -11.73
N SER A 170 8.84 -39.46 -12.69
CA SER A 170 8.90 -39.97 -14.07
C SER A 170 10.07 -39.39 -14.87
N ASN A 171 10.49 -38.15 -14.60
CA ASN A 171 11.61 -37.51 -15.32
C ASN A 171 12.99 -37.74 -14.67
N GLY A 172 13.05 -38.46 -13.56
CA GLY A 172 14.31 -38.76 -12.84
C GLY A 172 15.08 -39.98 -13.38
N GLY A 173 14.71 -40.53 -14.54
CA GLY A 173 15.19 -41.85 -14.95
C GLY A 173 15.54 -42.02 -16.43
N TRP A 174 16.40 -41.17 -17.02
CA TRP A 174 17.11 -41.50 -18.28
C TRP A 174 18.56 -41.02 -18.20
N VAL A 175 19.47 -41.92 -17.82
CA VAL A 175 20.42 -42.65 -18.71
C VAL A 175 21.65 -41.80 -19.04
N GLY A 176 22.76 -42.21 -18.42
CA GLY A 176 24.09 -41.66 -18.66
C GLY A 176 24.52 -41.79 -20.11
N VAL A 177 25.22 -40.76 -20.57
CA VAL A 177 25.95 -40.74 -21.83
C VAL A 177 27.37 -41.25 -21.57
N PRO A 178 27.82 -42.36 -22.18
CA PRO A 178 29.22 -42.55 -22.47
C PRO A 178 29.52 -42.27 -23.95
N LYS A 179 30.80 -41.96 -24.17
CA LYS A 179 31.46 -41.52 -25.41
C LYS A 179 31.15 -42.34 -26.65
#